data_AF-A0A925R8N8-F1
#
_entry.id   AF-A0A925R8N8-F1
#
_cell.length_a   1.000
_cell.length_b   1.000
_cell.length_c   1.000
_cell.angle_alpha   90.00
_cell.angle_beta   90.00
_cell.angle_gamma   90.00
#
_symmetry.space_group_name_H-M   'P 1'
#
loop_
_entity.id
_entity.type
_entity.pdbx_description
1 polymer ?
#
loop_
_entity_poly.entity_id
_entity_poly.type
_entity_poly.pdbx_seq_one_letter_code
_entity_poly.pdbx_strand_id
1 'polypeptide(L)'
;MTKKFTDVFPKLKLSKAMADYFNNCLIENIYMDQRKNHLHVSITMDQIVFPQLVERLAQEIKDHLSLAPDFKVTVSERFHLSFELPFHQLYELYKGAIFYELNAINPVCGVKLAHSEYAIEGQTVFYEMDEQLYEYLNKYNVATKMSTLFKDKFSIEMQMVLSKKEGKDLVEKFLERHDLEQKMLIQELQVDQNVHAGKALPK
;
A
#
# COMPACT_ATOMS: atom_id res chain seq x y z
N MET A 1 21.35 -9.85 -13.41
CA MET A 1 21.24 -10.00 -14.87
C MET A 1 19.77 -10.16 -15.16
N THR A 2 19.14 -9.18 -15.79
CA THR A 2 17.70 -9.22 -16.09
C THR A 2 17.48 -9.95 -17.41
N LYS A 3 16.58 -10.94 -17.44
CA LYS A 3 16.21 -11.70 -18.65
C LYS A 3 14.69 -11.73 -18.81
N LYS A 4 14.17 -11.90 -20.02
CA LYS A 4 12.72 -12.09 -20.18
C LYS A 4 12.31 -13.44 -19.60
N PHE A 5 11.09 -13.51 -19.09
CA PHE A 5 10.50 -14.74 -18.57
C PHE A 5 10.60 -15.90 -19.57
N THR A 6 10.26 -15.64 -20.83
CA THR A 6 10.28 -16.63 -21.92
C THR A 6 11.69 -17.10 -22.28
N ASP A 7 12.73 -16.30 -22.03
CA ASP A 7 14.12 -16.73 -22.24
C ASP A 7 14.59 -17.68 -21.12
N VAL A 8 14.05 -17.51 -19.92
CA VAL A 8 14.39 -18.32 -18.74
C VAL A 8 13.57 -19.61 -18.68
N PHE A 9 12.29 -19.54 -19.07
CA PHE A 9 11.37 -20.67 -19.12
C PHE A 9 10.82 -20.90 -20.54
N PRO A 10 11.66 -21.20 -21.54
CA PRO A 10 11.26 -21.24 -22.96
C PRO A 10 10.26 -22.34 -23.30
N LYS A 11 10.18 -23.38 -22.47
CA LYS A 11 9.28 -24.53 -22.66
C LYS A 11 8.04 -24.49 -21.77
N LEU A 12 7.92 -23.50 -20.88
CA LEU A 12 6.74 -23.34 -20.03
C LEU A 12 5.63 -22.70 -20.85
N LYS A 13 4.54 -23.46 -21.06
CA LYS A 13 3.36 -22.98 -21.79
C LYS A 13 2.32 -22.49 -20.81
N LEU A 14 2.26 -21.18 -20.61
CA LEU A 14 1.19 -20.54 -19.85
C LEU A 14 -0.12 -20.55 -20.65
N SER A 15 -1.25 -20.61 -19.95
CA SER A 15 -2.56 -20.33 -20.58
C SER A 15 -2.58 -18.92 -21.17
N LYS A 16 -3.43 -18.65 -22.17
CA LYS A 16 -3.49 -17.35 -22.85
C LYS A 16 -3.59 -16.17 -21.88
N ALA A 17 -4.50 -16.26 -20.91
CA ALA A 17 -4.68 -15.20 -19.90
C ALA A 17 -3.43 -14.96 -19.04
N MET A 18 -2.70 -16.02 -18.66
CA MET A 18 -1.46 -15.90 -17.88
C MET A 18 -0.31 -15.37 -18.73
N ALA A 19 -0.23 -15.83 -19.98
CA ALA A 19 0.77 -15.39 -20.96
C ALA A 19 0.71 -13.87 -21.20
N ASP A 20 -0.49 -13.30 -21.26
CA ASP A 20 -0.71 -11.86 -21.46
C ASP A 20 -0.08 -11.02 -20.33
N TYR A 21 -0.07 -11.52 -19.09
CA TYR A 21 0.55 -10.84 -17.95
C TYR A 21 2.07 -11.10 -17.83
N PHE A 22 2.51 -12.35 -18.05
CA PHE A 22 3.84 -12.79 -17.60
C PHE A 22 4.88 -12.96 -18.70
N ASN A 23 4.49 -13.08 -19.98
CA ASN A 23 5.48 -13.32 -21.04
C ASN A 23 6.50 -12.17 -21.20
N ASN A 24 6.08 -10.95 -20.89
CA ASN A 24 6.92 -9.76 -20.98
C ASN A 24 7.59 -9.39 -19.66
N CYS A 25 7.34 -10.15 -18.57
CA CYS A 25 7.99 -9.84 -17.30
C CYS A 25 9.49 -10.15 -17.34
N LEU A 26 10.23 -9.43 -16.51
CA LEU A 26 11.68 -9.58 -16.39
C LEU A 26 12.00 -10.41 -15.16
N ILE A 27 12.83 -11.43 -15.31
CA ILE A 27 13.42 -12.17 -14.19
C ILE A 27 14.60 -11.36 -13.65
N GLU A 28 14.49 -10.90 -12.39
CA GLU A 28 15.59 -10.21 -11.69
C GLU A 28 16.60 -11.21 -11.12
N ASN A 29 16.09 -12.26 -10.49
CA ASN A 29 16.89 -13.25 -9.78
C ASN A 29 16.17 -14.59 -9.70
N ILE A 30 16.93 -15.69 -9.73
CA ILE A 30 16.46 -17.03 -9.42
C ILE A 30 17.47 -17.68 -8.51
N TYR A 31 17.00 -18.19 -7.37
CA TYR A 31 17.83 -18.98 -6.48
C TYR A 31 17.08 -20.18 -5.93
N MET A 32 17.82 -21.26 -5.72
CA MET A 32 17.29 -22.50 -5.18
C MET A 32 18.01 -22.86 -3.89
N ASP A 33 17.26 -22.91 -2.80
CA ASP A 33 17.71 -23.48 -1.52
C ASP A 33 17.38 -24.97 -1.51
N GLN A 34 18.37 -25.78 -1.90
CA GLN A 34 18.25 -27.24 -1.93
C GLN A 34 18.02 -27.85 -0.55
N ARG A 35 18.48 -27.21 0.53
CA ARG A 35 18.31 -27.74 1.89
C ARG A 35 16.87 -27.61 2.36
N LYS A 36 16.17 -26.57 1.89
CA LYS A 36 14.77 -26.29 2.23
C LYS A 36 13.79 -26.73 1.15
N ASN A 37 14.26 -27.38 0.09
CA ASN A 37 13.45 -27.70 -1.09
C ASN A 37 12.68 -26.46 -1.59
N HIS A 38 13.36 -25.32 -1.73
CA HIS A 38 12.69 -24.04 -2.04
C HIS A 38 13.33 -23.32 -3.23
N LEU A 39 12.55 -23.06 -4.26
CA LEU A 39 12.90 -22.21 -5.41
C LEU A 39 12.26 -20.83 -5.25
N HIS A 40 13.06 -19.79 -5.40
CA HIS A 40 12.63 -18.42 -5.41
C HIS A 40 12.90 -17.79 -6.77
N VAL A 41 11.89 -17.09 -7.29
CA VAL A 41 11.91 -16.40 -8.57
C VAL A 41 11.46 -14.96 -8.34
N SER A 42 12.38 -14.02 -8.52
CA SER A 42 12.06 -12.58 -8.43
C SER A 42 11.78 -12.03 -9.81
N ILE A 43 10.64 -11.37 -9.98
CA ILE A 43 10.18 -10.80 -11.25
C ILE A 43 9.88 -9.32 -11.13
N THR A 44 10.11 -8.58 -12.21
CA THR A 44 9.63 -7.21 -12.41
C THR A 44 8.58 -7.19 -13.50
N MET A 45 7.52 -6.41 -13.28
CA MET A 45 6.40 -6.25 -14.21
C MET A 45 6.08 -4.77 -14.42
N ASP A 46 5.59 -4.41 -15.59
CA ASP A 46 5.10 -3.06 -15.93
C ASP A 46 3.59 -2.90 -15.67
N GLN A 47 2.90 -3.99 -15.38
CA GLN A 47 1.47 -4.05 -15.07
C GLN A 47 1.22 -4.64 -13.69
N ILE A 48 0.26 -4.05 -12.96
CA ILE A 48 -0.19 -4.57 -11.68
C ILE A 48 -0.99 -5.85 -11.90
N VAL A 49 -0.63 -6.88 -11.14
CA VAL A 49 -1.39 -8.13 -11.06
C VAL A 49 -1.73 -8.43 -9.60
N PHE A 50 -2.84 -9.15 -9.41
CA PHE A 50 -3.25 -9.59 -8.09
C PHE A 50 -2.44 -10.81 -7.62
N PRO A 51 -2.19 -10.98 -6.31
CA PRO A 51 -1.36 -12.04 -5.76
C PRO A 51 -1.74 -13.45 -6.22
N GLN A 52 -3.02 -13.73 -6.44
CA GLN A 52 -3.51 -15.03 -6.89
C GLN A 52 -2.96 -15.44 -8.26
N LEU A 53 -2.72 -14.46 -9.15
CA LEU A 53 -2.08 -14.73 -10.44
C LEU A 53 -0.61 -15.10 -10.27
N VAL A 54 0.09 -14.45 -9.34
CA VAL A 54 1.50 -14.72 -9.01
C VAL A 54 1.63 -16.09 -8.34
N GLU A 55 0.73 -16.43 -7.42
CA GLU A 55 0.63 -17.77 -6.80
C GLU A 55 0.39 -18.86 -7.86
N ARG A 56 -0.50 -18.59 -8.82
CA ARG A 56 -0.75 -19.50 -9.93
C ARG A 56 0.50 -19.66 -10.80
N LEU A 57 1.21 -18.58 -11.10
CA LEU A 57 2.48 -18.67 -11.85
C LEU A 57 3.50 -19.54 -11.12
N ALA A 58 3.62 -19.40 -9.79
CA ALA A 58 4.51 -20.24 -8.99
C ALA A 58 4.16 -21.74 -9.12
N GLN A 59 2.86 -22.07 -9.14
CA GLN A 59 2.39 -23.43 -9.35
C GLN A 59 2.72 -23.95 -10.77
N GLU A 60 2.48 -23.15 -11.80
CA GLU A 60 2.82 -23.51 -13.19
C GLU A 60 4.33 -23.77 -13.36
N ILE A 61 5.19 -22.96 -12.72
CA ILE A 61 6.64 -23.18 -12.68
C ILE A 61 6.97 -24.49 -11.96
N LYS A 62 6.34 -24.76 -10.81
CA LYS A 62 6.54 -26.00 -10.05
C LYS A 62 6.22 -27.24 -10.88
N ASP A 63 5.06 -27.22 -11.54
CA ASP A 63 4.56 -28.33 -12.36
C ASP A 63 5.46 -28.54 -13.59
N HIS A 64 5.88 -27.46 -14.25
CA HIS A 64 6.78 -27.53 -15.40
C HIS A 64 8.15 -28.11 -15.06
N LEU A 65 8.69 -27.75 -13.90
CA LEU A 65 9.97 -28.29 -13.43
C LEU A 65 9.84 -29.70 -12.83
N SER A 66 8.61 -30.23 -12.72
CA SER A 66 8.33 -31.55 -12.14
C SER A 66 8.94 -31.72 -10.74
N LEU A 67 8.89 -30.64 -9.95
CA LEU A 67 9.46 -30.63 -8.60
C LEU A 67 8.61 -31.48 -7.66
N ALA A 68 9.26 -32.03 -6.62
CA ALA A 68 8.58 -32.89 -5.65
C ALA A 68 7.40 -32.17 -4.96
N PRO A 69 6.38 -32.90 -4.47
CA PRO A 69 5.21 -32.31 -3.84
C PRO A 69 5.54 -31.40 -2.65
N ASP A 70 6.55 -31.75 -1.86
CA ASP A 70 7.06 -30.99 -0.71
C ASP A 70 7.93 -29.79 -1.10
N PHE A 71 8.33 -29.70 -2.37
CA PHE A 71 9.13 -28.60 -2.87
C PHE A 71 8.30 -27.32 -3.01
N LYS A 72 8.78 -26.21 -2.44
CA LYS A 72 8.11 -24.90 -2.48
C LYS A 72 8.65 -24.07 -3.64
N VAL A 73 7.77 -23.46 -4.41
CA VAL A 73 8.11 -22.41 -5.37
C VAL A 73 7.49 -21.11 -4.88
N THR A 74 8.26 -20.02 -4.86
CA THR A 74 7.77 -18.69 -4.53
C THR A 74 8.19 -17.72 -5.61
N VAL A 75 7.22 -17.00 -6.14
CA VAL A 75 7.44 -15.89 -7.06
C VAL A 75 7.26 -14.60 -6.26
N SER A 76 8.24 -13.70 -6.30
CA SER A 76 8.17 -12.38 -5.70
C SER A 76 8.18 -11.35 -6.81
N GLU A 77 7.14 -10.54 -6.88
CA GLU A 77 6.93 -9.53 -7.91
C GLU A 77 7.22 -8.11 -7.40
N ARG A 78 7.77 -7.29 -8.30
CA ARG A 78 7.87 -5.84 -8.16
C ARG A 78 7.26 -5.18 -9.40
N PHE A 79 6.58 -4.07 -9.22
CA PHE A 79 5.96 -3.29 -10.27
C PHE A 79 6.80 -2.06 -10.58
N HIS A 80 7.25 -1.97 -11.84
CA HIS A 80 7.86 -0.78 -12.41
C HIS A 80 6.92 -0.23 -13.49
N LEU A 81 5.94 0.53 -13.03
CA LEU A 81 4.89 1.08 -13.90
C LEU A 81 5.51 2.01 -14.95
N SER A 82 5.12 1.82 -16.20
CA SER A 82 5.58 2.64 -17.32
C SER A 82 4.96 4.04 -17.34
N PHE A 83 3.96 4.29 -16.51
CA PHE A 83 3.27 5.56 -16.35
C PHE A 83 3.29 6.01 -14.89
N GLU A 84 3.33 7.32 -14.68
CA GLU A 84 3.15 7.91 -13.35
C GLU A 84 1.67 7.81 -12.96
N LEU A 85 1.38 7.00 -11.95
CA LEU A 85 0.05 6.90 -11.35
C LEU A 85 0.04 7.67 -10.03
N PRO A 86 -0.89 8.62 -9.80
CA PRO A 86 -1.01 9.30 -8.52
C PRO A 86 -1.22 8.27 -7.40
N PHE A 87 -0.59 8.50 -6.24
CA PHE A 87 -0.60 7.55 -5.12
C PHE A 87 -2.01 7.09 -4.73
N HIS A 88 -2.98 8.02 -4.66
CA HIS A 88 -4.39 7.67 -4.40
C HIS A 88 -4.90 6.61 -5.38
N GLN A 89 -4.70 6.79 -6.69
CA GLN A 89 -5.21 5.85 -7.70
C GLN A 89 -4.48 4.51 -7.63
N LEU A 90 -3.17 4.54 -7.36
CA LEU A 90 -2.37 3.33 -7.15
C LEU A 90 -2.86 2.53 -5.94
N TYR A 91 -3.11 3.23 -4.84
CA TYR A 91 -3.64 2.63 -3.63
C TYR A 91 -5.03 2.03 -3.88
N GLU A 92 -5.94 2.76 -4.53
CA GLU A 92 -7.28 2.26 -4.88
C GLU A 92 -7.23 0.98 -5.70
N LEU A 93 -6.34 0.93 -6.70
CA LEU A 93 -6.19 -0.23 -7.57
C LEU A 93 -5.62 -1.45 -6.83
N TYR A 94 -4.71 -1.22 -5.87
CA TYR A 94 -3.96 -2.30 -5.23
C TYR A 94 -4.43 -2.68 -3.82
N LYS A 95 -5.25 -1.86 -3.14
CA LYS A 95 -5.69 -2.11 -1.75
C LYS A 95 -6.31 -3.50 -1.55
N GLY A 96 -7.03 -4.02 -2.55
CA GLY A 96 -7.61 -5.36 -2.52
C GLY A 96 -6.56 -6.47 -2.44
N ALA A 97 -5.42 -6.31 -3.12
CA ALA A 97 -4.29 -7.21 -3.00
C ALA A 97 -3.67 -7.15 -1.60
N ILE A 98 -3.55 -5.95 -1.03
CA ILE A 98 -3.02 -5.78 0.33
C ILE A 98 -3.93 -6.48 1.36
N PHE A 99 -5.25 -6.32 1.24
CA PHE A 99 -6.20 -6.99 2.13
C PHE A 99 -6.15 -8.51 1.97
N TYR A 100 -5.94 -9.01 0.75
CA TYR A 100 -5.74 -10.43 0.51
C TYR A 100 -4.48 -10.96 1.22
N GLU A 101 -3.35 -10.27 1.08
CA GLU A 101 -2.10 -10.65 1.78
C GLU A 101 -2.24 -10.57 3.30
N LEU A 102 -2.95 -9.54 3.81
CA LEU A 102 -3.27 -9.44 5.24
C LEU A 102 -4.17 -10.59 5.70
N ASN A 103 -5.17 -10.98 4.91
CA ASN A 103 -6.06 -12.09 5.24
C ASN A 103 -5.31 -13.42 5.37
N ALA A 104 -4.28 -13.63 4.56
CA ALA A 104 -3.42 -14.81 4.66
C ALA A 104 -2.64 -14.87 5.99
N ILE A 105 -2.33 -13.72 6.59
CA ILE A 105 -1.66 -13.61 7.90
C ILE A 105 -2.66 -13.64 9.05
N ASN A 106 -3.70 -12.83 8.96
CA ASN A 106 -4.80 -12.73 9.92
C ASN A 106 -6.09 -12.32 9.19
N PRO A 107 -7.05 -13.25 9.01
CA PRO A 107 -8.32 -13.00 8.33
C PRO A 107 -9.15 -11.88 8.95
N VAL A 108 -9.07 -11.70 10.27
CA VAL A 108 -9.81 -10.64 10.97
C VAL A 108 -9.27 -9.28 10.59
N CYS A 109 -7.94 -9.12 10.53
CA CYS A 109 -7.32 -7.84 10.17
C CYS A 109 -7.70 -7.41 8.75
N GLY A 110 -7.55 -8.28 7.75
CA GLY A 110 -7.80 -7.92 6.36
C GLY A 110 -9.29 -7.65 6.09
N VAL A 111 -10.20 -8.47 6.63
CA VAL A 111 -11.65 -8.22 6.51
C VAL A 111 -12.04 -6.92 7.19
N LYS A 112 -11.60 -6.68 8.43
CA LYS A 112 -12.00 -5.47 9.16
C LYS A 112 -11.46 -4.20 8.49
N LEU A 113 -10.19 -4.20 8.08
CA LEU A 113 -9.59 -3.06 7.41
C LEU A 113 -10.26 -2.75 6.06
N ALA A 114 -10.67 -3.78 5.31
CA ALA A 114 -11.37 -3.59 4.04
C ALA A 114 -12.73 -2.88 4.17
N HIS A 115 -13.36 -2.94 5.34
CA HIS A 115 -14.63 -2.26 5.63
C HIS A 115 -14.44 -0.94 6.37
N SER A 116 -13.20 -0.57 6.74
CA SER A 116 -12.91 0.69 7.41
C SER A 116 -12.86 1.84 6.42
N GLU A 117 -13.36 2.99 6.85
CA GLU A 117 -13.19 4.26 6.13
C GLU A 117 -11.73 4.70 6.20
N TYR A 118 -11.24 5.32 5.14
CA TYR A 118 -9.90 5.88 5.09
C TYR A 118 -9.87 7.19 4.30
N ALA A 119 -8.86 8.00 4.63
CA ALA A 119 -8.50 9.20 3.89
C ALA A 119 -7.06 9.08 3.38
N ILE A 120 -6.76 9.70 2.25
CA ILE A 120 -5.41 9.72 1.67
C ILE A 120 -4.94 11.17 1.58
N GLU A 121 -3.79 11.46 2.18
CA GLU A 121 -3.10 12.73 2.02
C GLU A 121 -1.64 12.48 1.63
N GLY A 122 -1.24 12.95 0.45
CA GLY A 122 0.09 12.70 -0.09
C GLY A 122 0.35 11.20 -0.30
N GLN A 123 1.28 10.62 0.47
CA GLN A 123 1.61 9.18 0.49
C GLN A 123 1.22 8.51 1.82
N THR A 124 0.33 9.15 2.58
CA THR A 124 -0.16 8.66 3.87
C THR A 124 -1.61 8.23 3.74
N VAL A 125 -1.91 7.04 4.26
CA VAL A 125 -3.26 6.48 4.35
C VAL A 125 -3.69 6.44 5.81
N PHE A 126 -4.76 7.18 6.11
CA PHE A 126 -5.32 7.31 7.45
C PHE A 126 -6.54 6.42 7.58
N TYR A 127 -6.53 5.53 8.58
CA TYR A 127 -7.65 4.68 8.92
C TYR A 127 -8.18 5.03 10.31
N GLU A 128 -9.47 5.39 10.37
CA GLU A 128 -10.14 5.73 11.62
C GLU A 128 -11.07 4.58 12.06
N MET A 129 -10.91 4.11 13.29
CA MET A 129 -11.64 2.92 13.79
C MET A 129 -11.94 2.96 15.27
N ASP A 130 -12.84 2.10 15.73
CA ASP A 130 -13.07 1.94 17.17
C ASP A 130 -11.83 1.45 17.93
N GLU A 131 -11.82 1.64 19.25
CA GLU A 131 -10.70 1.31 20.12
C GLU A 131 -10.31 -0.18 20.06
N GLN A 132 -11.29 -1.08 19.97
CA GLN A 132 -11.02 -2.52 19.94
C GLN A 132 -10.31 -2.91 18.65
N LEU A 133 -10.77 -2.38 17.51
CA LEU A 133 -10.14 -2.62 16.22
C LEU A 133 -8.74 -1.98 16.15
N TYR A 134 -8.57 -0.77 16.67
CA TYR A 134 -7.27 -0.09 16.74
C TYR A 134 -6.25 -0.93 17.51
N GLU A 135 -6.58 -1.39 18.72
CA GLU A 135 -5.68 -2.24 19.50
C GLU A 135 -5.37 -3.56 18.81
N TYR A 136 -6.37 -4.14 18.15
CA TYR A 136 -6.20 -5.38 17.41
C TYR A 136 -5.22 -5.21 16.25
N LEU A 137 -5.39 -4.21 15.38
CA LEU A 137 -4.49 -3.98 14.24
C LEU A 137 -3.07 -3.62 14.69
N ASN A 138 -2.92 -2.84 15.76
CA ASN A 138 -1.62 -2.51 16.34
C ASN A 138 -0.90 -3.73 16.90
N LYS A 139 -1.61 -4.62 17.60
CA LYS A 139 -1.04 -5.88 18.09
C LYS A 139 -0.40 -6.72 16.97
N TYR A 140 -0.96 -6.66 15.75
CA TYR A 140 -0.43 -7.38 14.60
C TYR A 140 0.53 -6.56 13.73
N ASN A 141 0.85 -5.32 14.12
CA ASN A 141 1.69 -4.37 13.38
C ASN A 141 1.24 -4.20 11.93
N VAL A 142 -0.08 -4.07 11.72
CA VAL A 142 -0.67 -4.01 10.36
C VAL A 142 -0.14 -2.81 9.57
N ALA A 143 -0.03 -1.64 10.21
CA ALA A 143 0.50 -0.43 9.57
C ALA A 143 1.90 -0.65 8.97
N THR A 144 2.85 -1.14 9.79
CA THR A 144 4.21 -1.43 9.32
C THR A 144 4.22 -2.47 8.21
N LYS A 145 3.43 -3.54 8.34
CA LYS A 145 3.36 -4.60 7.32
C LYS A 145 2.88 -4.07 5.98
N MET A 146 1.85 -3.23 5.98
CA MET A 146 1.31 -2.64 4.74
C MET A 146 2.30 -1.67 4.11
N SER A 147 2.96 -0.83 4.92
CA SER A 147 4.03 0.06 4.43
C SER A 147 5.17 -0.74 3.78
N THR A 148 5.65 -1.80 4.44
CA THR A 148 6.70 -2.66 3.88
C THR A 148 6.26 -3.36 2.60
N LEU A 149 5.04 -3.92 2.57
CA LEU A 149 4.50 -4.58 1.39
C LEU A 149 4.41 -3.61 0.20
N PHE A 150 3.92 -2.40 0.43
CA PHE A 150 3.80 -1.39 -0.64
C PHE A 150 5.19 -0.95 -1.14
N LYS A 151 6.15 -0.78 -0.24
CA LYS A 151 7.54 -0.49 -0.57
C LYS A 151 8.18 -1.62 -1.37
N ASP A 152 7.99 -2.87 -0.98
CA ASP A 152 8.57 -4.02 -1.67
C ASP A 152 8.01 -4.17 -3.09
N LYS A 153 6.70 -3.94 -3.25
CA LYS A 153 5.99 -4.08 -4.53
C LYS A 153 6.21 -2.89 -5.47
N PHE A 154 6.19 -1.66 -4.98
CA PHE A 154 6.20 -0.45 -5.82
C PHE A 154 7.45 0.42 -5.67
N SER A 155 8.32 0.11 -4.71
CA SER A 155 9.45 0.99 -4.32
C SER A 155 9.00 2.40 -3.89
N ILE A 156 7.79 2.51 -3.33
CA ILE A 156 7.18 3.75 -2.82
C ILE A 156 7.07 3.69 -1.29
N GLU A 157 7.51 4.75 -0.62
CA GLU A 157 7.44 4.90 0.84
C GLU A 157 6.04 5.35 1.26
N MET A 158 5.14 4.39 1.45
CA MET A 158 3.79 4.64 1.95
C MET A 158 3.74 4.60 3.48
N GLN A 159 3.06 5.58 4.10
CA GLN A 159 2.80 5.57 5.54
C GLN A 159 1.34 5.20 5.82
N MET A 160 1.14 4.24 6.72
CA MET A 160 -0.19 3.95 7.26
C MET A 160 -0.29 4.51 8.68
N VAL A 161 -1.33 5.30 8.93
CA VAL A 161 -1.66 5.82 10.25
C VAL A 161 -3.00 5.25 10.67
N LEU A 162 -3.01 4.59 11.83
CA LEU A 162 -4.22 4.12 12.48
C LEU A 162 -4.59 5.12 13.57
N SER A 163 -5.85 5.53 13.63
CA SER A 163 -6.37 6.40 14.69
C SER A 163 -7.63 5.80 15.31
N LYS A 164 -7.82 6.08 16.59
CA LYS A 164 -9.10 5.81 17.26
C LYS A 164 -10.12 6.84 16.77
N LYS A 165 -11.35 6.40 16.53
CA LYS A 165 -12.55 7.25 16.46
C LYS A 165 -12.77 7.84 17.85
N GLU A 166 -11.93 8.79 18.27
CA GLU A 166 -12.31 9.67 19.36
C GLU A 166 -13.50 10.47 18.85
N GLY A 167 -14.65 10.20 19.47
CA GLY A 167 -15.97 10.48 18.92
C GLY A 167 -16.04 11.86 18.28
N LYS A 168 -16.69 11.90 17.10
CA LYS A 168 -17.06 13.07 16.28
C LYS A 168 -17.31 14.40 17.03
N ASP A 169 -17.71 14.31 18.29
CA ASP A 169 -17.90 15.40 19.26
C ASP A 169 -16.63 16.22 19.60
N LEU A 170 -15.42 15.65 19.51
CA LEU A 170 -14.16 16.39 19.75
C LEU A 170 -13.66 17.12 18.51
N VAL A 171 -13.90 16.59 17.32
CA VAL A 171 -13.49 17.21 16.04
C VAL A 171 -14.37 18.42 15.73
N GLU A 172 -15.69 18.32 15.95
CA GLU A 172 -16.58 19.49 15.89
C GLU A 172 -16.19 20.55 16.93
N LYS A 173 -15.98 20.17 18.20
CA LYS A 173 -15.55 21.12 19.25
C LYS A 173 -14.14 21.69 19.02
N PHE A 174 -13.26 20.98 18.32
CA PHE A 174 -11.93 21.46 17.96
C PHE A 174 -12.00 22.44 16.79
N LEU A 175 -12.76 22.12 15.74
CA LEU A 175 -13.00 23.02 14.60
C LEU A 175 -13.73 24.30 15.06
N GLU A 176 -14.74 24.19 15.93
CA GLU A 176 -15.46 25.35 16.48
C GLU A 176 -14.56 26.27 17.32
N ARG A 177 -13.68 25.72 18.17
CA ARG A 177 -12.73 26.52 18.95
C ARG A 177 -11.68 27.19 18.06
N HIS A 178 -11.16 26.46 17.08
CA HIS A 178 -10.11 26.97 16.19
C HIS A 178 -10.63 28.09 15.27
N ASP A 179 -11.89 27.98 14.81
CA ASP A 179 -12.56 29.05 14.04
C ASP A 179 -12.84 30.29 14.91
N LEU A 180 -13.18 30.10 16.19
CA LEU A 180 -13.42 31.21 17.12
C LEU A 180 -12.12 31.96 17.44
N GLU A 181 -11.04 31.23 17.74
CA GLU A 181 -9.72 31.79 18.01
C GLU A 181 -9.17 32.56 16.80
N GLN A 182 -9.30 32.01 15.59
CA GLN A 182 -8.88 32.70 14.36
C GLN A 182 -9.65 34.01 14.13
N LYS A 183 -10.97 34.02 14.38
CA LYS A 183 -11.77 35.25 14.26
C LYS A 183 -11.35 36.31 15.28
N MET A 184 -11.07 35.92 16.53
CA MET A 184 -10.62 36.85 17.57
C MET A 184 -9.24 37.44 17.25
N LEU A 185 -8.29 36.62 16.77
CA LEU A 185 -6.96 37.07 16.33
C LEU A 185 -7.04 38.05 15.15
N ILE A 186 -7.89 37.77 14.15
CA ILE A 186 -8.11 38.68 13.01
C ILE A 186 -8.71 40.00 13.50
N GLN A 187 -9.64 39.95 14.45
CA GLN A 187 -10.29 41.13 14.99
C GLN A 187 -9.31 41.98 15.81
N GLU A 188 -8.46 41.37 16.65
CA GLU A 188 -7.39 42.08 17.37
C GLU A 188 -6.38 42.73 16.42
N LEU A 189 -5.94 41.99 15.39
CA LEU A 189 -5.03 42.52 14.36
C LEU A 189 -5.64 43.69 13.57
N GLN A 190 -6.94 43.66 13.30
CA GLN A 190 -7.67 44.75 12.64
C GLN A 190 -7.85 45.97 13.56
N VAL A 191 -8.04 45.76 14.86
CA VAL A 191 -8.11 46.84 15.86
C VAL A 191 -6.75 47.54 15.98
N ASP A 192 -5.64 46.79 16.04
CA ASP A 192 -4.29 47.37 16.14
C ASP A 192 -3.87 48.14 14.87
N GLN A 193 -4.22 47.64 13.68
CA GLN A 193 -3.96 48.37 12.43
C GLN A 193 -4.75 49.69 12.34
N ASN A 194 -5.99 49.72 12.83
CA ASN A 194 -6.80 50.94 12.85
C ASN A 194 -6.32 51.95 13.90
N VAL A 195 -5.78 51.48 15.05
CA VAL A 195 -5.19 52.36 16.09
C VAL A 195 -3.86 52.97 15.63
N HIS A 196 -3.07 52.28 14.81
CA HIS A 196 -1.83 52.81 14.24
C HIS A 196 -2.06 53.74 13.03
N ALA A 197 -3.09 53.50 12.21
CA ALA A 197 -3.44 54.40 11.11
C ALA A 197 -4.02 55.75 11.60
N GLY A 198 -4.68 55.79 12.77
CA GLY A 198 -5.25 57.01 13.35
C GLY A 198 -4.26 57.96 14.04
N LYS A 199 -2.99 57.57 14.20
CA LYS A 199 -1.95 58.41 14.84
C LYS A 199 -1.04 59.17 13.85
N ALA A 200 -1.29 59.06 12.55
CA ALA A 200 -0.62 59.89 11.55
C ALA A 200 -1.49 61.13 11.22
N LEU A 201 -1.33 62.17 12.03
CA LEU A 201 -1.83 63.54 11.80
C LEU A 201 -0.72 64.51 12.24
N PRO A 202 -0.71 65.78 11.83
CA PRO A 202 -0.63 66.32 10.48
C PRO A 202 0.61 67.26 10.37
N LYS A 203 0.86 67.85 9.21
CA LYS A 203 1.53 69.16 9.12
C LYS A 203 0.62 70.12 8.39
#